data_AF-A0A519GX85-F1
#
_entry.id   AF-A0A519GX85-F1
#
_cell.length_a   1.000
_cell.length_b   1.000
_cell.length_c   1.000
_cell.angle_alpha   90.00
_cell.angle_beta   90.00
_cell.angle_gamma   90.00
#
_symmetry.space_group_name_H-M   'P 1'
#
loop_
_entity.id
_entity.type
_entity.pdbx_description
1 polymer ?
#
loop_
_entity_poly.entity_id
_entity_poly.type
_entity_poly.pdbx_seq_one_letter_code
_entity_poly.pdbx_strand_id
1 'polypeptide(L)'
;EVRAEGTAEAIVPARVFGGNRPSASIMAPSLTPSVLGQLIALYEHITFTQGAVWGIDSFDQWGVELGKQLALQIAPAIEGDGAAIAAQDESTQSLLAYYRQHRD
;
A
#
# COMPACT_ATOMS: atom_id res chain seq x y z
N GLU A 1 -14.63 -10.68 33.82
CA GLU A 1 -15.64 -11.02 32.80
C GLU A 1 -15.31 -12.32 32.09
N VAL A 2 -14.31 -12.38 31.20
CA VAL A 2 -13.91 -13.62 30.48
C VAL A 2 -13.67 -14.84 31.38
N ARG A 3 -13.02 -14.68 32.54
CA ARG A 3 -12.83 -15.76 33.53
C ARG A 3 -14.13 -16.18 34.23
N ALA A 4 -15.03 -15.23 34.47
CA ALA A 4 -16.31 -15.47 35.11
C ALA A 4 -17.30 -16.20 34.19
N GLU A 5 -17.07 -16.17 32.87
CA GLU A 5 -17.82 -16.95 31.85
C GLU A 5 -17.39 -18.43 31.77
N GLY A 6 -16.44 -18.88 32.59
CA GLY A 6 -15.94 -20.27 32.55
C GLY A 6 -14.96 -20.56 31.42
N THR A 7 -14.35 -19.53 30.84
CA THR A 7 -13.29 -19.71 29.82
C THR A 7 -12.11 -20.45 30.42
N ALA A 8 -11.65 -21.50 29.75
CA ALA A 8 -10.39 -22.17 30.12
C ALA A 8 -9.23 -21.16 30.17
N GLU A 9 -8.42 -21.16 31.22
CA GLU A 9 -7.36 -20.15 31.44
C GLU A 9 -6.42 -19.99 30.24
N ALA A 10 -6.10 -21.07 29.53
CA ALA A 10 -5.28 -21.03 28.32
C ALA A 10 -5.87 -20.16 27.19
N ILE A 11 -7.19 -19.98 27.17
CA ILE A 11 -7.93 -19.23 26.14
C ILE A 11 -8.24 -17.79 26.60
N VAL A 12 -8.14 -17.49 27.89
CA VAL A 12 -8.47 -16.17 28.46
C VAL A 12 -7.71 -15.02 27.76
N PRO A 13 -6.38 -15.09 27.50
CA PRO A 13 -5.66 -14.00 26.84
C PRO A 13 -6.20 -13.66 25.45
N ALA A 14 -6.69 -14.65 24.69
CA ALA A 14 -7.22 -14.47 23.34
C ALA A 14 -8.62 -13.83 23.31
N ARG A 15 -9.34 -13.82 24.44
CA ARG A 15 -10.70 -13.25 24.57
C ARG A 15 -10.73 -11.90 25.28
N VAL A 16 -9.57 -11.38 25.70
CA VAL A 16 -9.47 -10.06 26.32
C VAL A 16 -9.28 -9.00 25.23
N PHE A 17 -10.24 -8.07 25.16
CA PHE A 17 -10.16 -6.92 24.26
C PHE A 17 -9.89 -5.66 25.08
N GLY A 18 -8.67 -5.11 24.99
CA GLY A 18 -8.25 -3.92 25.74
C GLY A 18 -8.95 -2.60 25.36
N GLY A 19 -9.95 -2.65 24.47
CA GLY A 19 -10.65 -1.45 24.00
C GLY A 19 -9.71 -0.39 23.42
N ASN A 20 -10.05 0.89 23.64
CA ASN A 20 -9.25 2.07 23.24
C ASN A 20 -8.82 2.08 21.77
N ARG A 21 -9.73 1.65 20.88
CA ARG A 21 -9.56 1.70 19.43
C ARG A 21 -10.45 2.81 18.90
N PRO A 22 -9.91 4.00 18.55
CA PRO A 22 -10.72 5.09 18.06
C PRO A 22 -11.34 4.73 16.70
N SER A 23 -12.56 5.19 16.46
CA SER A 23 -13.27 5.03 15.19
C SER A 23 -14.00 6.31 14.81
N ALA A 24 -14.11 6.59 13.52
CA ALA A 24 -15.00 7.60 12.97
C ALA A 24 -16.14 6.90 12.22
N SER A 25 -17.39 7.29 12.50
CA SER A 25 -18.57 6.82 11.77
C SER A 25 -19.20 7.98 11.01
N ILE A 26 -19.20 7.87 9.68
CA ILE A 26 -19.82 8.84 8.77
C ILE A 26 -21.07 8.17 8.20
N MET A 27 -22.24 8.77 8.44
CA MET A 27 -23.54 8.17 8.08
C MET A 27 -24.31 9.10 7.15
N ALA A 28 -24.98 8.51 6.16
CA ALA A 28 -25.91 9.19 5.26
C ALA A 28 -27.15 8.29 5.01
N PRO A 29 -28.34 8.85 4.72
CA PRO A 29 -29.54 8.05 4.48
C PRO A 29 -29.43 7.10 3.28
N SER A 30 -28.69 7.50 2.24
CA SER A 30 -28.40 6.66 1.07
C SER A 30 -27.15 7.17 0.33
N LEU A 31 -26.49 6.27 -0.40
CA LEU A 31 -25.35 6.61 -1.26
C LEU A 31 -25.85 7.12 -2.63
N THR A 32 -26.34 8.35 -2.65
CA THR A 32 -26.69 9.03 -3.91
C THR A 32 -25.41 9.57 -4.60
N PRO A 33 -25.46 9.92 -5.89
CA PRO A 33 -24.32 10.56 -6.56
C PRO A 33 -23.82 11.82 -5.84
N SER A 34 -24.73 12.62 -5.29
CA SER A 34 -24.37 13.82 -4.51
C SER A 34 -23.65 13.46 -3.20
N VAL A 35 -24.14 12.46 -2.46
CA VAL A 35 -23.51 12.00 -1.21
C VAL A 35 -22.15 11.38 -1.47
N LEU A 36 -22.01 10.61 -2.56
CA LEU A 36 -20.71 10.06 -2.97
C LEU A 36 -19.72 11.18 -3.29
N GLY A 37 -20.13 12.20 -4.03
CA GLY A 37 -19.29 13.36 -4.33
C GLY A 37 -18.83 14.09 -3.06
N GLN A 38 -19.73 14.27 -2.08
CA GLN A 38 -19.38 14.87 -0.77
C GLN A 38 -18.37 14.00 0.00
N LEU A 39 -18.52 12.68 -0.05
CA LEU A 39 -17.60 11.76 0.63
C LEU A 39 -16.21 11.78 0.00
N ILE A 40 -16.12 11.83 -1.33
CA ILE A 40 -14.84 11.98 -2.05
C ILE A 40 -14.20 13.32 -1.68
N ALA A 41 -14.94 14.43 -1.81
CA ALA A 41 -14.46 15.77 -1.48
C ALA A 41 -13.99 15.89 -0.02
N LEU A 42 -14.68 15.21 0.91
CA LEU A 42 -14.23 15.13 2.31
C LEU A 42 -12.82 14.54 2.42
N TYR A 43 -12.55 13.41 1.76
CA TYR A 43 -11.22 12.78 1.82
C TYR A 43 -10.15 13.54 1.03
N GLU A 44 -10.51 14.20 -0.07
CA GLU A 44 -9.62 15.13 -0.78
C GLU A 44 -9.17 16.27 0.16
N HIS A 45 -10.11 16.89 0.88
CA HIS A 45 -9.81 17.99 1.80
C HIS A 45 -9.09 17.55 3.08
N ILE A 46 -9.37 16.34 3.60
CA ILE A 46 -8.58 15.76 4.71
C ILE A 46 -7.12 15.60 4.27
N THR A 47 -6.89 14.99 3.11
CA THR A 47 -5.55 14.74 2.57
C THR A 47 -4.80 16.06 2.34
N PHE A 48 -5.47 17.03 1.69
CA PHE A 48 -4.92 18.37 1.49
C PHE A 48 -4.54 19.06 2.81
N THR A 49 -5.43 19.02 3.81
CA THR A 49 -5.20 19.68 5.09
C THR A 49 -4.02 19.04 5.83
N GLN A 50 -3.91 17.71 5.79
CA GLN A 50 -2.75 16.99 6.36
C GLN A 50 -1.44 17.42 5.69
N GLY A 51 -1.41 17.48 4.35
CA GLY A 51 -0.23 17.94 3.61
C GLY A 51 0.14 19.38 3.92
N ALA A 52 -0.84 20.28 4.00
CA ALA A 52 -0.64 21.68 4.38
C ALA A 52 -0.07 21.81 5.81
N VAL A 53 -0.55 21.01 6.77
CA VAL A 53 -0.02 20.97 8.14
C VAL A 53 1.41 20.44 8.17
N TRP A 54 1.72 19.43 7.36
CA TRP A 54 3.08 18.85 7.27
C TRP A 54 4.04 19.65 6.39
N GLY A 55 3.57 20.65 5.66
CA GLY A 55 4.40 21.44 4.75
C GLY A 55 4.93 20.66 3.55
N ILE A 56 4.17 19.66 3.08
CA ILE A 56 4.50 18.84 1.90
C ILE A 56 3.53 19.14 0.75
N ASP A 57 3.99 18.95 -0.49
CA ASP A 57 3.13 19.05 -1.66
C ASP A 57 2.22 17.82 -1.75
N SER A 58 0.90 18.04 -1.71
CA SER A 58 -0.11 16.96 -1.83
C SER A 58 -0.48 16.67 -3.28
N PHE A 59 0.06 17.43 -4.23
CA PHE A 59 -0.32 17.40 -5.64
C PHE A 59 0.80 16.92 -6.56
N ASP A 60 1.98 16.59 -6.02
CA ASP A 60 3.08 15.99 -6.77
C ASP A 60 3.16 14.46 -6.60
N GLN A 61 3.98 13.82 -7.44
CA GLN A 61 4.22 12.37 -7.36
C GLN A 61 5.64 11.97 -7.82
N TRP A 62 6.68 12.71 -7.45
CA TRP A 62 8.05 12.45 -7.95
C TRP A 62 8.56 11.03 -7.73
N GLY A 63 8.09 10.36 -6.68
CA GLY A 63 8.48 8.99 -6.32
C GLY A 63 8.20 7.93 -7.40
N VAL A 64 7.36 8.22 -8.41
CA VAL A 64 7.04 7.25 -9.48
C VAL A 64 8.08 7.20 -10.60
N GLU A 65 8.93 8.22 -10.73
CA GLU A 65 9.74 8.41 -11.94
C GLU A 65 10.91 7.44 -12.03
N LEU A 66 11.61 7.16 -10.92
CA LEU A 66 12.73 6.23 -10.92
C LEU A 66 12.29 4.82 -11.33
N GLY A 67 11.16 4.34 -10.82
CA GLY A 67 10.63 3.02 -11.16
C GLY A 67 10.28 2.90 -12.66
N LYS A 68 9.68 3.95 -13.24
CA LYS A 68 9.40 3.99 -14.69
C LYS A 68 10.69 3.93 -15.51
N GLN A 69 11.72 4.69 -15.13
CA GLN A 69 13.01 4.70 -15.82
C GLN A 69 13.72 3.35 -15.72
N LEU A 70 13.77 2.76 -14.53
CA LEU A 70 14.38 1.45 -14.32
C LEU A 70 13.65 0.35 -15.12
N ALA A 71 12.31 0.39 -15.16
CA ALA A 71 11.53 -0.57 -15.94
C ALA A 71 11.87 -0.50 -17.45
N LEU A 72 12.03 0.72 -18.00
CA LEU A 72 12.44 0.91 -19.40
C LEU A 72 13.87 0.41 -19.65
N GLN A 73 14.78 0.60 -18.70
CA GLN A 73 16.18 0.13 -18.80
C GLN A 73 16.30 -1.40 -18.69
N ILE A 74 15.43 -2.03 -17.89
CA ILE A 74 15.41 -3.48 -17.68
C ILE A 74 14.71 -4.21 -18.82
N ALA A 75 13.79 -3.58 -19.56
CA ALA A 75 13.03 -4.24 -20.62
C ALA A 75 13.91 -5.00 -21.65
N PRO A 76 15.01 -4.44 -22.19
CA PRO A 76 15.93 -5.19 -23.06
C PRO A 76 16.60 -6.38 -22.36
N ALA A 77 16.93 -6.23 -21.08
CA ALA A 77 17.48 -7.29 -20.24
C ALA A 77 16.45 -8.40 -19.95
N ILE A 78 15.15 -8.12 -20.00
CA ILE A 78 14.11 -9.16 -19.95
C ILE A 78 14.01 -9.89 -21.29
N GLU A 79 14.17 -9.18 -22.40
CA GLU A 79 14.01 -9.72 -23.76
C GLU A 79 15.16 -10.60 -24.24
N GLY A 80 16.36 -10.47 -23.67
CA GLY A 80 17.48 -11.33 -24.07
C GLY A 80 18.83 -10.63 -24.07
N ASP A 81 18.88 -9.31 -24.07
CA ASP A 81 20.09 -8.55 -24.35
C ASP A 81 21.17 -8.75 -23.26
N GLY A 82 22.26 -9.41 -23.63
CA GLY A 82 23.37 -9.72 -22.73
C GLY A 82 24.12 -8.49 -22.22
N ALA A 83 24.21 -7.42 -23.04
CA ALA A 83 24.84 -6.17 -22.60
C ALA A 83 23.95 -5.47 -21.56
N ALA A 84 22.64 -5.48 -21.77
CA ALA A 84 21.68 -4.91 -20.82
C ALA A 84 21.63 -5.67 -19.49
N ILE A 85 21.78 -7.01 -19.49
CA ILE A 85 21.90 -7.82 -18.27
C ILE A 85 23.19 -7.48 -17.51
N ALA A 86 24.32 -7.44 -18.20
CA ALA A 86 25.62 -7.19 -17.58
C ALA A 86 25.72 -5.79 -16.95
N ALA A 87 24.89 -4.85 -17.40
CA ALA A 87 24.80 -3.51 -16.83
C ALA A 87 23.99 -3.42 -15.53
N GLN A 88 23.26 -4.48 -15.14
CA GLN A 88 22.49 -4.51 -13.88
C GLN A 88 23.36 -4.94 -12.69
N ASP A 89 22.90 -4.70 -11.47
CA ASP A 89 23.53 -5.24 -10.27
C ASP A 89 23.33 -6.77 -10.14
N GLU A 90 24.14 -7.42 -9.30
CA GLU A 90 24.17 -8.87 -9.14
C GLU A 90 22.83 -9.47 -8.68
N SER A 91 22.06 -8.75 -7.86
CA SER A 91 20.74 -9.21 -7.41
C SER A 91 19.76 -9.21 -8.58
N THR A 92 19.72 -8.12 -9.35
CA THR A 92 18.86 -8.00 -10.53
C THR A 92 19.23 -9.03 -11.61
N GLN A 93 20.52 -9.28 -11.84
CA GLN A 93 21.00 -10.33 -12.75
C GLN A 93 20.52 -11.73 -12.31
N SER A 94 20.63 -12.04 -11.01
CA SER A 94 20.20 -13.32 -10.46
C SER A 94 18.70 -13.54 -10.63
N LEU A 95 17.89 -12.50 -10.42
CA LEU A 95 16.45 -12.53 -10.65
C LEU A 95 16.09 -12.70 -12.13
N LEU A 96 16.81 -12.01 -13.04
CA LEU A 96 16.62 -12.18 -14.49
C LEU A 96 16.96 -13.60 -14.94
N ALA A 97 18.05 -14.18 -14.41
CA ALA A 97 18.42 -15.56 -14.69
C ALA A 97 17.36 -16.56 -14.20
N TYR A 98 16.88 -16.39 -12.96
CA TYR A 98 15.80 -17.21 -12.42
C TYR A 98 14.53 -17.09 -13.26
N TYR A 99 14.10 -15.85 -13.56
CA TYR A 99 12.91 -15.58 -14.38
C TYR A 99 12.99 -16.29 -15.73
N ARG A 100 14.12 -16.19 -16.44
CA ARG A 100 14.30 -16.83 -17.76
C ARG A 100 14.28 -18.35 -17.69
N GLN A 101 14.84 -18.96 -16.63
CA GLN A 101 14.82 -20.42 -16.44
C GLN A 101 13.40 -20.97 -16.20
N HIS A 102 12.46 -20.11 -15.77
CA HIS A 102 11.11 -20.51 -15.35
C HIS A 102 10.01 -19.76 -16.11
N ARG A 103 10.32 -19.16 -17.26
CA ARG A 103 9.37 -18.36 -18.06
C ARG A 103 8.43 -19.24 -18.90
N ASP A 104 8.85 -20.47 -19.18
CA ASP A 104 8.05 -21.53 -19.82
C ASP A 104 7.37 -22.40 -18.76
#